data_AF-A0A6P8N0Y8-F1
#
_entry.id   AF-A0A6P8N0Y8-F1
#
_cell.length_a   1.000
_cell.length_b   1.000
_cell.length_c   1.000
_cell.angle_alpha   90.00
_cell.angle_beta   90.00
_cell.angle_gamma   90.00
#
_symmetry.space_group_name_H-M   'P 1'
#
loop_
_entity.id
_entity.type
_entity.pdbx_description
1 polymer ?
#
loop_
_entity_poly.entity_id
_entity_poly.type
_entity_poly.pdbx_seq_one_letter_code
_entity_poly.pdbx_strand_id
1 'polypeptide(L)'
;MGESNVNTFRNLRHKYYTYIDPLIYSSLSKSLSMNLHSQHEIKCRDFEFHLAECIEAYGFYKGIEKCEAVLRDFHECMTQDKRRSRFEILCGEFIRQVEAGERNYEKVPFIAFF
;
A
#
# COMPACT_ATOMS: atom_id res chain seq x y z
N MET A 1 33.67 -3.45 0.53
CA MET A 1 32.29 -3.49 1.08
C MET A 1 31.40 -2.37 0.51
N GLY A 2 31.60 -1.91 -0.73
CA GLY A 2 30.90 -0.73 -1.29
C GLY A 2 29.91 -1.04 -2.42
N GLU A 3 30.18 -2.02 -3.26
CA GLU A 3 29.40 -2.27 -4.49
C GLU A 3 28.10 -3.07 -4.24
N SER A 4 28.08 -3.95 -3.25
CA SER A 4 26.88 -4.71 -2.86
C SER A 4 25.76 -3.79 -2.36
N ASN A 5 26.11 -2.71 -1.68
CA ASN A 5 25.17 -1.72 -1.20
C ASN A 5 24.59 -0.88 -2.35
N VAL A 6 25.41 -0.46 -3.32
CA VAL A 6 24.95 0.38 -4.45
C VAL A 6 23.92 -0.35 -5.32
N ASN A 7 24.15 -1.63 -5.65
CA ASN A 7 23.20 -2.42 -6.44
C ASN A 7 21.90 -2.70 -5.66
N THR A 8 22.00 -2.95 -4.35
CA THR A 8 20.83 -3.10 -3.48
C THR A 8 20.03 -1.81 -3.40
N PHE A 9 20.69 -0.66 -3.23
CA PHE A 9 20.07 0.65 -3.23
C PHE A 9 19.44 1.04 -4.57
N ARG A 10 20.03 0.61 -5.70
CA ARG A 10 19.46 0.80 -7.04
C ARG A 10 18.19 -0.04 -7.23
N ASN A 11 18.19 -1.29 -6.78
CA ASN A 11 17.01 -2.15 -6.81
C ASN A 11 15.88 -1.64 -5.90
N LEU A 12 16.24 -1.13 -4.71
CA LEU A 12 15.29 -0.50 -3.79
C LEU A 12 14.71 0.81 -4.36
N ARG A 13 15.53 1.62 -5.04
CA ARG A 13 15.04 2.76 -5.80
C ARG A 13 14.01 2.31 -6.82
N HIS A 14 14.32 1.36 -7.71
CA HIS A 14 13.36 0.85 -8.70
C HIS A 14 12.07 0.28 -8.09
N LYS A 15 12.14 -0.32 -6.89
CA LYS A 15 10.96 -0.88 -6.20
C LYS A 15 10.04 0.19 -5.59
N TYR A 16 10.59 1.32 -5.16
CA TYR A 16 9.86 2.36 -4.42
C TYR A 16 9.82 3.72 -5.15
N TYR A 17 10.26 3.80 -6.41
CA TYR A 17 10.16 5.00 -7.24
C TYR A 17 8.73 5.12 -7.77
N THR A 18 7.93 5.98 -7.12
CA THR A 18 6.55 6.32 -7.51
C THR A 18 6.51 7.36 -8.64
N TYR A 19 7.63 7.64 -9.29
CA TYR A 19 7.72 8.67 -10.33
C TYR A 19 8.49 8.12 -11.53
N ILE A 20 7.85 7.86 -12.67
CA ILE A 20 8.62 7.52 -13.88
C ILE A 20 9.06 8.85 -14.49
N ASP A 21 10.32 9.22 -14.27
CA ASP A 21 10.96 10.35 -14.95
C ASP A 21 10.87 10.12 -16.47
N PRO A 22 10.23 11.03 -17.23
CA PRO A 22 10.26 10.92 -18.67
C PRO A 22 11.71 11.14 -19.14
N LEU A 23 12.24 10.19 -19.93
CA LEU A 23 13.59 10.28 -20.51
C LEU A 23 13.80 11.56 -21.34
N ILE A 24 12.71 12.15 -21.84
CA ILE A 24 12.70 13.41 -22.59
C ILE A 24 11.68 14.35 -21.93
N TYR A 25 12.16 15.48 -21.41
CA TYR A 25 11.33 16.50 -20.78
C TYR A 25 10.65 17.36 -21.85
N SER A 26 9.32 17.35 -21.88
CA SER A 26 8.48 18.12 -22.82
C SER A 26 7.11 18.43 -22.19
N SER A 27 6.40 19.42 -22.71
CA SER A 27 5.04 19.75 -22.24
C SER A 27 4.07 18.57 -22.39
N LEU A 28 4.23 17.74 -23.42
CA LEU A 28 3.43 16.54 -23.63
C LEU A 28 3.79 15.45 -22.61
N SER A 29 5.09 15.18 -22.40
CA SER A 29 5.52 14.18 -21.43
C SER A 29 5.16 14.55 -20.00
N LYS A 30 5.12 15.84 -19.66
CA LYS A 30 4.61 16.34 -18.37
C LYS A 30 3.09 16.15 -18.21
N SER A 31 2.32 16.31 -19.28
CA SER A 31 0.86 16.06 -19.26
C SER A 31 0.50 14.58 -19.20
N LEU A 32 1.36 13.71 -19.75
CA LEU A 32 1.23 12.25 -19.68
C LEU A 32 1.93 11.65 -18.44
N SER A 33 2.59 12.48 -17.63
CA SER A 33 3.20 12.04 -16.38
C SER A 33 2.09 11.64 -15.42
N MET A 34 1.96 10.34 -15.19
CA MET A 34 1.02 9.79 -14.23
C MET A 34 1.57 10.05 -12.82
N ASN A 35 0.99 11.00 -12.10
CA ASN A 35 1.28 11.20 -10.69
C ASN A 35 0.70 10.00 -9.92
N LEU A 36 1.55 9.05 -9.54
CA LEU A 36 1.19 7.89 -8.71
C LEU A 36 1.08 8.26 -7.22
N HIS A 37 0.65 9.49 -6.91
CA HIS A 37 0.40 9.88 -5.52
C HIS A 37 -1.06 9.57 -5.17
N SER A 38 -1.30 9.01 -3.98
CA SER A 38 -2.65 8.73 -3.49
C SER A 38 -3.40 9.98 -3.01
N GLN A 39 -2.82 11.18 -3.10
CA GLN A 39 -3.44 12.42 -2.60
C GLN A 39 -4.81 12.77 -3.24
N HIS A 40 -5.13 12.20 -4.40
CA HIS A 40 -6.46 12.35 -5.00
C HIS A 40 -7.49 11.35 -4.43
N GLU A 41 -7.03 10.22 -3.89
CA GLU A 41 -7.83 9.17 -3.28
C GLU A 41 -7.87 9.35 -1.75
N ILE A 42 -9.02 9.80 -1.23
CA ILE A 42 -9.19 10.11 0.20
C ILE A 42 -8.83 8.92 1.11
N LYS A 43 -8.99 7.68 0.63
CA LYS A 43 -8.84 6.46 1.44
C LYS A 43 -7.41 6.22 1.95
N CYS A 44 -6.38 6.48 1.14
CA CYS A 44 -4.99 6.17 1.49
C CYS A 44 -4.08 7.39 1.67
N ARG A 45 -4.64 8.59 1.45
CA ARG A 45 -3.93 9.87 1.60
C ARG A 45 -3.17 9.99 2.91
N ASP A 46 -3.79 9.64 4.03
CA ASP A 46 -3.18 9.83 5.35
C ASP A 46 -2.03 8.83 5.59
N PHE A 47 -2.14 7.60 5.05
CA PHE A 47 -1.04 6.63 5.07
C PHE A 47 0.14 7.08 4.19
N GLU A 48 -0.16 7.62 3.01
CA GLU A 48 0.88 8.20 2.14
C GLU A 48 1.56 9.41 2.80
N PHE A 49 0.78 10.26 3.47
CA PHE A 49 1.31 11.43 4.16
C PHE A 49 2.28 11.03 5.29
N HIS A 50 1.90 10.09 6.14
CA HIS A 50 2.80 9.57 7.18
C HIS A 50 4.06 8.91 6.60
N LEU A 51 3.93 8.23 5.46
CA LEU A 51 5.08 7.64 4.77
C LEU A 51 6.02 8.73 4.26
N ALA A 52 5.49 9.82 3.70
CA ALA A 52 6.26 10.96 3.24
C ALA A 52 7.01 11.63 4.41
N GLU A 53 6.33 11.90 5.53
CA GLU A 53 6.95 12.47 6.74
C GLU A 53 8.09 11.60 7.28
N CYS A 54 7.89 10.28 7.31
CA CYS A 54 8.93 9.37 7.78
C CYS A 54 10.13 9.33 6.82
N ILE A 55 9.89 9.29 5.51
CA ILE A 55 10.97 9.31 4.51
C ILE A 55 11.71 10.65 4.54
N GLU A 56 11.01 11.77 4.77
CA GLU A 56 11.63 13.09 4.91
C GLU A 56 12.55 13.14 6.15
N ALA A 57 12.12 12.58 7.27
CA ALA A 57 12.91 12.57 8.51
C ALA A 57 14.21 11.74 8.41
N TYR A 58 14.19 10.59 7.73
CA TYR A 58 15.33 9.67 7.67
C TYR A 58 16.11 9.72 6.34
N GLY A 59 15.53 10.29 5.30
CA GLY A 59 16.00 10.19 3.92
C GLY A 59 15.70 8.82 3.29
N PHE A 60 15.66 8.77 1.95
CA PHE A 60 15.21 7.59 1.19
C PHE A 60 15.84 6.26 1.62
N TYR A 61 17.17 6.20 1.74
CA TYR A 61 17.88 4.94 1.98
C TYR A 61 17.67 4.38 3.39
N LYS A 62 17.70 5.23 4.42
CA LYS A 62 17.44 4.82 5.80
C LYS A 62 15.95 4.67 6.05
N GLY A 63 15.12 5.44 5.35
CA GLY A 63 13.66 5.41 5.43
C GLY A 63 13.08 4.05 5.03
N ILE A 64 13.68 3.32 4.10
CA ILE A 64 13.20 1.97 3.75
C ILE A 64 13.24 1.01 4.96
N GLU A 65 14.28 1.11 5.79
CA GLU A 65 14.42 0.28 7.00
C GLU A 65 13.61 0.88 8.16
N LYS A 66 13.72 2.20 8.39
CA LYS A 66 13.12 2.86 9.56
C LYS A 66 11.61 3.08 9.42
N CYS A 67 11.11 3.21 8.19
CA CYS A 67 9.71 3.43 7.87
C CYS A 67 9.00 2.15 7.39
N GLU A 68 9.58 0.97 7.57
CA GLU A 68 9.03 -0.30 7.07
C GLU A 68 7.57 -0.52 7.50
N ALA A 69 7.24 -0.20 8.75
CA ALA A 69 5.89 -0.32 9.28
C ALA A 69 4.90 0.59 8.54
N VAL A 70 5.24 1.88 8.41
CA VAL A 70 4.40 2.88 7.72
C VAL A 70 4.24 2.55 6.24
N LEU A 71 5.33 2.10 5.61
CA LEU A 71 5.34 1.64 4.22
C LEU A 71 4.42 0.43 4.01
N ARG A 72 4.44 -0.53 4.94
CA ARG A 72 3.53 -1.68 4.91
C ARG A 72 2.08 -1.29 5.10
N ASP A 73 1.78 -0.30 5.94
CA ASP A 73 0.43 0.16 6.16
C ASP A 73 -0.11 0.91 4.94
N PHE A 74 0.72 1.76 4.30
CA PHE A 74 0.38 2.36 3.01
C PHE A 74 0.14 1.29 1.93
N HIS A 75 1.02 0.29 1.84
CA HIS A 75 0.84 -0.82 0.90
C HIS A 75 -0.45 -1.62 1.18
N GLU A 76 -0.76 -1.90 2.45
CA GLU A 76 -2.00 -2.58 2.83
C GLU A 76 -3.23 -1.76 2.46
N CYS A 77 -3.19 -0.43 2.63
CA CYS A 77 -4.29 0.43 2.21
C CYS A 77 -4.53 0.34 0.70
N MET A 78 -3.46 0.34 -0.10
CA MET A 78 -3.52 0.30 -1.55
C MET A 78 -4.00 -1.05 -2.09
N THR A 79 -3.58 -2.17 -1.49
CA THR A 79 -3.92 -3.52 -1.99
C THR A 79 -5.13 -4.15 -1.30
N GLN A 80 -5.40 -3.75 -0.06
CA GLN A 80 -6.43 -4.29 0.84
C GLN A 80 -6.33 -5.80 1.09
N ASP A 81 -5.15 -6.41 0.87
CA ASP A 81 -4.99 -7.87 0.91
C ASP A 81 -5.34 -8.47 2.28
N LYS A 82 -4.85 -7.84 3.35
CA LYS A 82 -5.10 -8.31 4.73
C LYS A 82 -6.57 -8.17 5.10
N ARG A 83 -7.19 -7.05 4.73
CA ARG A 83 -8.63 -6.83 4.92
C ARG A 83 -9.46 -7.91 4.21
N ARG A 84 -9.12 -8.23 2.96
CA ARG A 84 -9.80 -9.27 2.18
C ARG A 84 -9.64 -10.66 2.81
N SER A 85 -8.41 -11.03 3.15
CA SER A 85 -8.13 -12.32 3.79
C SER A 85 -8.87 -12.48 5.13
N ARG A 86 -8.87 -11.43 5.97
CA ARG A 86 -9.63 -11.41 7.22
C ARG A 86 -11.12 -11.62 6.97
N PHE A 87 -11.67 -10.98 5.93
CA PHE A 87 -13.07 -11.11 5.58
C PHE A 87 -13.43 -12.53 5.12
N GLU A 88 -12.61 -13.16 4.29
CA GLU A 88 -12.81 -14.53 3.83
C GLU A 88 -12.87 -15.52 5.01
N ILE A 89 -11.95 -15.38 5.97
CA ILE A 89 -11.92 -16.20 7.19
C ILE A 89 -13.20 -16.01 8.01
N LEU A 90 -13.61 -14.76 8.23
CA LEU A 90 -14.83 -14.45 8.97
C LEU A 90 -16.09 -14.98 8.29
N CYS A 91 -16.15 -14.92 6.96
CA CYS A 91 -17.25 -15.49 6.18
C CYS A 91 -17.28 -17.01 6.26
N GLY A 92 -16.12 -17.67 6.17
CA GLY A 92 -16.02 -19.12 6.30
C GLY A 92 -16.52 -19.62 7.66
N GLU A 93 -16.08 -18.98 8.76
CA GLU A 93 -16.56 -19.31 10.10
C GLU A 93 -18.04 -19.01 10.28
N PHE A 94 -18.53 -17.91 9.71
CA PHE A 94 -19.95 -17.58 9.77
C PHE A 94 -20.81 -18.66 9.11
N ILE A 95 -20.42 -19.12 7.91
CA ILE A 95 -21.13 -20.18 7.18
C ILE A 95 -21.10 -21.47 8.00
N ARG A 96 -19.93 -21.86 8.54
CA ARG A 96 -19.78 -23.03 9.40
C ARG A 96 -20.75 -23.00 10.60
N GLN A 97 -20.86 -21.84 11.27
CA GLN A 97 -21.75 -21.66 12.42
C GLN A 97 -23.23 -21.77 12.04
N VAL A 98 -23.62 -21.25 10.87
CA VAL A 98 -25.00 -21.36 10.37
C VAL A 98 -25.35 -22.80 10.00
N GLU A 99 -24.45 -23.50 9.30
CA GLU A 99 -24.62 -24.92 8.93
C GLU A 99 -24.69 -25.83 10.16
N ALA A 100 -23.93 -25.54 11.21
CA ALA A 100 -23.96 -26.25 12.48
C ALA A 100 -25.20 -25.93 13.34
N GLY A 101 -26.00 -24.93 12.96
CA GLY A 101 -27.12 -24.45 13.77
C GLY A 101 -26.71 -23.68 15.03
N GLU A 102 -25.42 -23.32 15.17
CA GLU A 102 -24.89 -22.50 16.26
C GLU A 102 -25.36 -21.03 16.14
N ARG A 103 -25.72 -20.60 14.92
CA ARG A 103 -26.08 -19.21 14.61
C ARG A 103 -27.23 -19.12 13.60
N ASN A 104 -28.12 -18.14 13.78
CA ASN A 104 -29.16 -17.81 12.80
C ASN A 104 -28.57 -17.06 11.59
N TYR A 105 -29.14 -17.29 10.40
CA TYR A 105 -28.73 -16.59 9.20
C TYR A 105 -29.08 -15.10 9.28
N GLU A 106 -28.06 -14.27 9.47
CA GLU A 106 -28.10 -12.82 9.40
C GLU A 106 -27.19 -12.36 8.26
N LYS A 107 -27.47 -11.20 7.64
CA LYS A 107 -26.50 -10.58 6.73
C LYS A 107 -25.22 -10.31 7.52
N VAL A 108 -24.10 -10.88 7.08
CA VAL A 108 -22.79 -10.65 7.70
C VAL A 108 -22.58 -9.13 7.82
N PRO A 109 -22.33 -8.58 9.03
CA PRO A 109 -22.41 -7.14 9.29
C PRO A 109 -21.33 -6.33 8.57
N PHE A 110 -20.36 -6.98 7.94
CA PHE A 110 -19.22 -6.34 7.27
C PHE A 110 -19.29 -6.33 5.74
N ILE A 111 -20.44 -6.64 5.15
CA ILE A 111 -20.65 -6.47 3.71
C ILE A 111 -21.10 -5.04 3.43
N ALA A 112 -20.17 -4.12 3.29
CA ALA A 112 -20.39 -2.93 2.48
C ALA A 112 -19.06 -2.51 1.86
N PHE A 113 -18.97 -2.76 0.54
CA PHE A 113 -18.35 -1.93 -0.48
C PHE A 113 -17.27 -0.95 0.00
N PHE A 114 -16.05 -1.07 -0.54
CA PHE A 114 -15.28 0.02 -1.17
C PHE A 114 -13.80 -0.32 -1.42
#